data_AF-A0A849XZV0-F1
#
_entry.id   AF-A0A849XZV0-F1
#
_cell.length_a   1.000
_cell.length_b   1.000
_cell.length_c   1.000
_cell.angle_alpha   90.00
_cell.angle_beta   90.00
_cell.angle_gamma   90.00
#
_symmetry.space_group_name_H-M   'P 1'
#
loop_
_entity.id
_entity.type
_entity.pdbx_description
1 polymer ?
#
loop_
_entity_poly.entity_id
_entity_poly.type
_entity_poly.pdbx_seq_one_letter_code
_entity_poly.pdbx_strand_id
1 'polypeptide(L)'
;MKITCQSCQSKYTVSDEKVQGRTVKIKCRKCGATILVNSAGATNGGVADPVSSAPSAADGATEAALDAKLGEADSADLPVPVADLMARYVGKSFSIEGLGKLAPTALEMKRAIVKYGRAVAHTERMARHIARVLGARPYDLEMSVDETDNPTTLVEHLFVGLELKRRGIAAQSLALRFLGEFQKGVDYIGDLAAFEKSFREQFAVARYCGPYKMSIHSGSDKFSIFPIIGRIAGDLVHEKTAGTSYLEALRVVARADARLFREIWAFALDRFPTDRATYHVVEKLTTLPDLGTLSDAKLETLFENNDGRQLLHVTFGSVLNEKDAAGALRFKPRFFQVLREQEEMYAQVLERHFIRHMESLGMAKR
;
A
#
# COMPACT_ATOMS: atom_id res chain seq x y z
N MET A 1 17.44 9.16 -25.68
CA MET A 1 16.26 8.27 -25.86
C MET A 1 14.97 9.01 -26.22
N LYS A 2 14.06 8.36 -26.98
CA LYS A 2 12.69 8.85 -27.24
C LYS A 2 11.72 8.26 -26.21
N ILE A 3 10.87 9.09 -25.61
CA ILE A 3 9.87 8.67 -24.62
C ILE A 3 8.49 9.14 -25.05
N THR A 4 7.46 8.41 -24.63
CA THR A 4 6.05 8.77 -24.86
C THR A 4 5.36 8.99 -23.53
N CYS A 5 4.64 10.10 -23.38
CA CYS A 5 3.76 10.31 -22.25
C CYS A 5 2.65 9.26 -22.28
N GLN A 6 2.64 8.38 -21.30
CA GLN A 6 1.67 7.30 -21.19
C GLN A 6 0.22 7.83 -21.03
N SER A 7 0.03 9.02 -20.45
CA SER A 7 -1.31 9.62 -20.25
C SER A 7 -1.92 10.25 -21.51
N CYS A 8 -1.12 10.91 -22.36
CA CYS A 8 -1.66 11.68 -23.50
C CYS A 8 -0.97 11.40 -24.84
N GLN A 9 -0.07 10.41 -24.86
CA GLN A 9 0.67 9.93 -26.04
C GLN A 9 1.59 10.97 -26.71
N SER A 10 1.91 12.06 -26.02
CA SER A 10 2.87 13.06 -26.51
C SER A 10 4.30 12.52 -26.47
N LYS A 11 5.07 12.72 -27.54
CA LYS A 11 6.44 12.22 -27.68
C LYS A 11 7.46 13.27 -27.24
N TYR A 12 8.50 12.86 -26.52
CA TYR A 12 9.60 13.70 -26.05
C TYR A 12 10.94 13.01 -26.28
N THR A 13 12.02 13.80 -26.28
CA THR A 13 13.40 13.30 -26.36
C THR A 13 14.14 13.71 -25.09
N VAL A 14 14.83 12.76 -24.46
CA VAL A 14 15.66 12.96 -23.27
C VAL A 14 17.08 12.51 -23.60
N SER A 15 18.10 13.27 -23.19
CA SER A 15 19.50 12.88 -23.38
C SER A 15 19.86 11.71 -22.46
N ASP A 16 20.64 10.76 -22.97
CA ASP A 16 20.97 9.53 -22.25
C ASP A 16 21.81 9.80 -20.99
N GLU A 17 22.65 10.84 -21.01
CA GLU A 17 23.41 11.34 -19.85
C GLU A 17 22.51 11.76 -18.67
N LYS A 18 21.27 12.18 -18.92
CA LYS A 18 20.36 12.60 -17.84
C LYS A 18 19.80 11.42 -17.07
N VAL A 19 19.70 10.25 -17.70
CA VAL A 19 19.03 9.04 -17.19
C VAL A 19 20.00 7.92 -16.82
N GLN A 20 21.30 8.11 -17.05
CA GLN A 20 22.33 7.13 -16.73
C GLN A 20 22.44 6.94 -15.21
N GLY A 21 22.10 5.74 -14.73
CA GLY A 21 22.20 5.35 -13.32
C GLY A 21 21.16 5.97 -12.38
N ARG A 22 20.18 6.73 -12.88
CA ARG A 22 19.15 7.39 -12.05
C ARG A 22 17.82 7.52 -12.77
N THR A 23 16.73 7.53 -12.01
CA THR A 23 15.38 7.82 -12.52
C THR A 23 15.13 9.33 -12.46
N VAL A 24 14.75 9.94 -13.57
CA VAL A 24 14.39 11.37 -13.64
C VAL A 24 12.89 11.56 -13.80
N LYS A 25 12.36 12.57 -13.10
CA LYS A 25 10.94 12.97 -13.21
C LYS A 25 10.81 14.09 -14.23
N ILE A 26 9.96 13.91 -15.24
CA ILE A 26 9.70 14.90 -16.29
C ILE A 26 8.20 15.20 -16.32
N LYS A 27 7.81 16.46 -16.25
CA LYS A 27 6.40 16.84 -16.47
C LYS A 27 6.07 16.89 -17.95
N CYS A 28 4.99 16.22 -18.33
CA CYS A 28 4.41 16.32 -19.66
C CYS A 28 3.96 17.76 -19.92
N ARG A 29 4.51 18.40 -20.97
CA ARG A 29 4.12 19.77 -21.36
C ARG A 29 2.68 19.89 -21.85
N LYS A 30 2.04 18.77 -22.25
CA LYS A 30 0.67 18.76 -22.78
C LYS A 30 -0.40 18.55 -21.70
N CYS A 31 -0.21 17.60 -20.79
CA CYS A 31 -1.22 17.22 -19.80
C CYS A 31 -0.79 17.37 -18.34
N GLY A 32 0.45 17.79 -18.08
CA GLY A 32 0.98 17.98 -16.72
C GLY A 32 1.36 16.70 -15.98
N ALA A 33 1.06 15.52 -16.53
CA ALA A 33 1.39 14.22 -15.93
C ALA A 33 2.90 14.05 -15.72
N THR A 34 3.28 13.44 -14.60
CA THR A 34 4.67 13.10 -14.28
C THR A 34 5.08 11.83 -15.01
N ILE A 35 6.12 11.92 -15.82
CA ILE A 35 6.74 10.80 -16.54
C ILE A 35 8.02 10.44 -15.80
N LEU A 36 8.15 9.19 -15.36
CA LEU A 36 9.39 8.66 -14.80
C LEU A 36 10.21 8.05 -15.94
N VAL A 37 11.47 8.44 -16.07
CA VAL A 37 12.35 7.95 -17.14
C VAL A 37 13.63 7.43 -16.52
N ASN A 38 14.00 6.20 -16.86
CA ASN A 38 15.30 5.61 -16.54
C ASN A 38 15.95 5.09 -17.83
N SER A 39 17.11 4.45 -17.71
CA SER A 39 17.84 3.81 -18.82
C SER A 39 17.04 2.72 -19.54
N ALA A 40 15.93 2.21 -18.98
CA ALA A 40 15.06 1.21 -19.58
C ALA A 40 13.80 1.78 -20.27
N GLY A 41 13.48 3.08 -20.12
CA GLY A 41 12.32 3.69 -20.77
C GLY A 41 11.48 4.58 -19.87
N ALA A 42 10.30 4.98 -20.38
CA ALA A 42 9.32 5.76 -19.63
C ALA A 42 8.28 4.85 -18.97
N THR A 43 8.18 4.91 -17.65
CA THR A 43 7.18 4.19 -16.85
C THR A 43 6.09 5.15 -16.36
N ASN A 44 4.90 4.61 -16.12
CA ASN A 44 3.85 5.34 -15.43
C ASN A 44 4.30 5.62 -14.00
N GLY A 45 4.45 6.90 -13.66
CA GLY A 45 4.18 7.31 -12.29
C GLY A 45 2.68 7.27 -12.13
N GLY A 46 2.15 6.27 -11.42
CA GLY A 46 0.78 6.32 -10.90
C GLY A 46 0.56 7.61 -10.12
N VAL A 47 -0.69 7.90 -9.76
CA VAL A 47 -0.99 8.94 -8.77
C VAL A 47 -0.10 8.64 -7.57
N ALA A 48 0.93 9.46 -7.37
CA ALA A 48 1.90 9.22 -6.34
C ALA A 48 1.17 9.40 -5.01
N ASP A 49 1.00 8.31 -4.27
CA ASP A 49 0.75 8.41 -2.86
C ASP A 49 1.86 9.31 -2.28
N PRO A 50 1.52 10.40 -1.58
CA PRO A 50 2.51 11.38 -1.16
C PRO A 50 3.57 10.79 -0.22
N VAL A 51 3.36 9.57 0.29
CA VAL A 51 4.27 8.89 1.22
C VAL A 51 5.23 7.90 0.55
N SER A 52 5.07 7.60 -0.74
CA SER A 52 6.14 7.02 -1.57
C SER A 52 7.40 7.93 -1.64
N SER A 53 7.31 9.16 -1.09
CA SER A 53 8.42 10.11 -0.97
C SER A 53 9.09 10.18 0.42
N ALA A 54 8.66 9.38 1.41
CA ALA A 54 9.35 9.31 2.70
C ALA A 54 10.77 8.74 2.48
N PRO A 55 11.85 9.41 2.88
CA PRO A 55 13.20 8.90 2.65
C PRO A 55 13.44 7.65 3.50
N SER A 56 13.38 6.47 2.87
CA SER A 56 13.66 5.17 3.50
C SER A 56 15.01 5.15 4.25
N ALA A 57 15.96 5.97 3.80
CA ALA A 57 17.29 6.12 4.40
C ALA A 57 17.34 6.82 5.77
N ALA A 58 16.24 7.29 6.35
CA ALA A 58 16.27 8.04 7.61
C ALA A 58 16.48 7.16 8.86
N ASP A 59 16.01 5.91 8.83
CA ASP A 59 16.06 5.03 10.01
C ASP A 59 17.49 4.59 10.35
N GLY A 60 18.32 4.37 9.33
CA GLY A 60 19.76 4.07 9.47
C GLY A 60 20.69 5.28 9.39
N ALA A 61 20.16 6.50 9.19
CA ALA A 61 20.98 7.69 9.04
C ALA A 61 21.66 8.08 10.36
N THR A 62 22.89 8.58 10.25
CA THR A 62 23.59 9.24 11.34
C THR A 62 22.92 10.57 11.68
N GLU A 63 23.11 11.05 12.91
CA GLU A 63 22.57 12.33 13.34
C GLU A 63 23.04 13.48 12.44
N ALA A 64 24.32 13.50 12.06
CA ALA A 64 24.87 14.49 11.13
C ALA A 64 24.18 14.46 9.75
N ALA A 65 23.85 13.27 9.23
CA ALA A 65 23.14 13.15 7.96
C ALA A 65 21.67 13.61 8.06
N LEU A 66 21.02 13.39 9.21
CA LEU A 66 19.68 13.92 9.48
C LEU A 66 19.72 15.45 9.60
N ASP A 67 20.72 16.00 10.28
CA ASP A 67 20.91 17.45 10.40
C ASP A 67 21.17 18.11 9.05
N ALA A 68 22.00 17.49 8.20
CA ALA A 68 22.19 17.95 6.83
C ALA A 68 20.87 17.96 6.05
N LYS A 69 20.07 16.89 6.12
CA LYS A 69 18.75 16.83 5.46
C LYS A 69 17.77 17.86 6.00
N LEU A 70 17.81 18.15 7.30
CA LEU A 70 16.96 19.17 7.93
C LEU A 70 17.44 20.59 7.62
N GLY A 71 18.73 20.80 7.37
CA GLY A 71 19.31 22.07 6.92
C GLY A 71 19.08 22.34 5.43
N GLU A 72 19.09 21.29 4.58
CA GLU A 72 18.73 21.36 3.16
C GLU A 72 17.22 21.45 2.92
N ALA A 73 16.42 21.00 3.88
CA ALA A 73 14.99 21.21 3.86
C ALA A 73 14.73 22.71 4.04
N ASP A 74 14.67 23.44 2.93
CA ASP A 74 14.17 24.80 2.91
C ASP A 74 12.88 24.83 3.73
N SER A 75 12.85 25.73 4.71
CA SER A 75 11.70 26.01 5.57
C SER A 75 10.38 26.20 4.80
N ALA A 76 10.42 26.37 3.47
CA ALA A 76 9.29 26.47 2.57
C ALA A 76 8.46 25.17 2.44
N ASP A 77 9.06 23.98 2.59
CA ASP A 77 8.35 22.70 2.42
C ASP A 77 7.83 22.11 3.73
N LEU A 78 8.41 22.55 4.85
CA LEU A 78 7.93 22.20 6.18
C LEU A 78 6.90 23.24 6.66
N PRO A 79 5.91 22.80 7.45
CA PRO A 79 4.81 23.68 7.84
C PRO A 79 5.21 24.74 8.88
N VAL A 80 6.29 24.49 9.64
CA VAL A 80 6.90 25.41 10.61
C VAL A 80 8.42 25.11 10.68
N PRO A 81 9.25 26.02 11.23
CA PRO A 81 10.67 25.78 11.42
C PRO A 81 10.97 24.50 12.20
N VAL A 82 12.06 23.80 11.83
CA VAL A 82 12.48 22.56 12.49
C VAL A 82 12.71 22.78 14.00
N ALA A 83 13.28 23.92 14.40
CA ALA A 83 13.49 24.25 15.81
C ALA A 83 12.18 24.26 16.61
N ASP A 84 11.10 24.79 16.03
CA ASP A 84 9.78 24.82 16.65
C ASP A 84 9.18 23.41 16.76
N LEU A 85 9.36 22.57 15.73
CA LEU A 85 8.98 21.16 15.81
C LEU A 85 9.76 20.48 16.94
N MET A 86 11.08 20.62 16.99
CA MET A 86 11.90 20.01 18.04
C MET A 86 11.44 20.44 19.44
N ALA A 87 11.20 21.74 19.67
CA ALA A 87 10.77 22.28 20.96
C ALA A 87 9.39 21.77 21.43
N ARG A 88 8.52 21.34 20.51
CA ARG A 88 7.20 20.78 20.83
C ARG A 88 7.26 19.38 21.41
N TYR A 89 8.33 18.62 21.15
CA TYR A 89 8.40 17.20 21.49
C TYR A 89 9.62 16.85 22.35
N VAL A 90 10.79 17.40 22.05
CA VAL A 90 12.02 17.10 22.78
C VAL A 90 11.97 17.72 24.17
N GLY A 91 12.33 16.93 25.19
CA GLY A 91 12.21 17.32 26.59
C GLY A 91 10.78 17.36 27.11
N LYS A 92 9.80 16.90 26.32
CA LYS A 92 8.42 16.67 26.75
C LYS A 92 8.20 15.19 27.05
N SER A 93 7.19 14.92 27.87
CA SER A 93 6.71 13.57 28.14
C SER A 93 5.20 13.53 27.91
N PHE A 94 4.75 12.55 27.14
CA PHE A 94 3.36 12.34 26.79
C PHE A 94 2.84 11.13 27.56
N SER A 95 1.86 11.34 28.44
CA SER A 95 1.19 10.26 29.18
C SER A 95 0.06 9.69 28.34
N ILE A 96 0.26 8.47 27.84
CA ILE A 96 -0.64 7.79 26.90
C ILE A 96 -1.24 6.58 27.62
N GLU A 97 -2.56 6.56 27.78
CA GLU A 97 -3.27 5.44 28.40
C GLU A 97 -3.01 4.14 27.63
N GLY A 98 -2.67 3.05 28.33
CA GLY A 98 -2.34 1.77 27.73
C GLY A 98 -0.90 1.64 27.19
N LEU A 99 -0.11 2.73 27.19
CA LEU A 99 1.30 2.74 26.80
C LEU A 99 2.23 3.24 27.92
N GLY A 100 1.77 4.19 28.74
CA GLY A 100 2.59 4.85 29.76
C GLY A 100 3.19 6.16 29.29
N LYS A 101 4.41 6.49 29.73
CA LYS A 101 5.10 7.73 29.35
C LYS A 101 5.93 7.52 28.09
N LEU A 102 5.63 8.29 27.04
CA LEU A 102 6.45 8.38 25.83
C LEU A 102 7.21 9.71 25.84
N ALA A 103 8.54 9.68 25.77
CA ALA A 103 9.39 10.86 25.80
C ALA A 103 10.30 10.86 24.56
N PRO A 104 9.91 11.56 23.47
CA PRO A 104 10.70 11.60 22.24
C PRO A 104 12.10 12.19 22.47
N THR A 105 13.11 11.46 22.04
CA THR A 105 14.50 11.96 21.99
C THR A 105 14.70 12.90 20.80
N ALA A 106 15.78 13.69 20.84
CA ALA A 106 16.15 14.54 19.72
C ALA A 106 16.37 13.72 18.43
N LEU A 107 17.02 12.57 18.52
CA LEU A 107 17.32 11.72 17.37
C LEU A 107 16.04 11.13 16.75
N GLU A 108 15.12 10.61 17.56
CA GLU A 108 13.83 10.09 17.07
C GLU A 108 13.00 11.18 16.41
N MET A 109 13.00 12.40 16.98
CA MET A 109 12.31 13.53 16.38
C MET A 109 12.92 13.96 15.05
N LYS A 110 14.24 14.02 14.94
CA LYS A 110 14.91 14.29 13.65
C LYS A 110 14.49 13.27 12.59
N ARG A 111 14.46 11.98 12.93
CA ARG A 111 13.96 10.91 12.03
C ARG A 111 12.51 11.12 11.63
N ALA A 112 11.62 11.36 12.59
CA ALA A 112 10.20 11.58 12.33
C ALA A 112 9.95 12.79 11.42
N ILE A 113 10.65 13.91 11.64
CA ILE A 113 10.53 15.12 10.81
C ILE A 113 11.04 14.85 9.40
N VAL A 114 12.21 14.22 9.24
CA VAL A 114 12.77 13.88 7.92
C VAL A 114 11.84 12.94 7.15
N LYS A 115 11.26 11.93 7.81
CA LYS A 115 10.35 10.97 7.17
C LYS A 115 9.01 11.57 6.82
N TYR A 116 8.38 12.27 7.76
CA TYR A 116 6.95 12.57 7.68
C TYR A 116 6.61 14.06 7.69
N GLY A 117 7.54 14.97 7.97
CA GLY A 117 7.26 16.41 8.02
C GLY A 117 6.68 16.95 6.70
N ARG A 118 7.26 16.56 5.57
CA ARG A 118 6.76 16.91 4.23
C ARG A 118 5.44 16.23 3.89
N ALA A 119 5.26 14.98 4.32
CA ALA A 119 4.03 14.22 4.11
C ALA A 119 2.85 14.89 4.84
N VAL A 120 3.04 15.31 6.10
CA VAL A 120 2.04 16.06 6.86
C VAL A 120 1.68 17.38 6.19
N ALA A 121 2.68 18.15 5.72
CA ALA A 121 2.44 19.39 5.00
C ALA A 121 1.68 19.17 3.68
N HIS A 122 1.97 18.07 2.98
CA HIS A 122 1.25 17.69 1.78
C HIS A 122 -0.21 17.31 2.08
N THR A 123 -0.44 16.50 3.13
CA THR A 123 -1.78 16.14 3.60
C THR A 123 -2.61 17.38 3.92
N GLU A 124 -2.02 18.40 4.56
CA GLU A 124 -2.68 19.68 4.79
C GLU A 124 -3.12 20.38 3.50
N ARG A 125 -2.22 20.46 2.51
CA ARG A 125 -2.56 21.06 1.21
C ARG A 125 -3.68 20.30 0.50
N MET A 126 -3.66 18.97 0.57
CA MET A 126 -4.72 18.13 0.01
C MET A 126 -6.05 18.31 0.75
N ALA A 127 -6.04 18.29 2.09
CA ALA A 127 -7.23 18.51 2.90
C ALA A 127 -7.89 19.87 2.58
N ARG A 128 -7.10 20.95 2.52
CA ARG A 128 -7.60 22.29 2.15
C ARG A 128 -8.15 22.32 0.72
N HIS A 129 -7.48 21.65 -0.22
CA HIS A 129 -7.95 21.56 -1.60
C HIS A 129 -9.28 20.81 -1.70
N ILE A 130 -9.40 19.66 -1.03
CA ILE A 130 -10.60 18.84 -0.98
C ILE A 130 -11.75 19.64 -0.38
N ALA A 131 -11.54 20.27 0.78
CA ALA A 131 -12.57 21.11 1.42
C ALA A 131 -13.06 22.23 0.50
N ARG A 132 -12.16 22.89 -0.23
CA ARG A 132 -12.52 23.94 -1.20
C ARG A 132 -13.34 23.41 -2.38
N VAL A 133 -13.01 22.22 -2.91
CA VAL A 133 -13.71 21.63 -4.07
C VAL A 133 -15.04 20.98 -3.67
N LEU A 134 -15.09 20.35 -2.49
CA LEU A 134 -16.27 19.66 -2.01
C LEU A 134 -17.27 20.59 -1.32
N GLY A 135 -16.81 21.73 -0.77
CA GLY A 135 -17.65 22.65 -0.01
C GLY A 135 -18.15 21.97 1.27
N ALA A 136 -19.46 21.99 1.50
CA ALA A 136 -20.08 21.36 2.66
C ALA A 136 -20.30 19.84 2.53
N ARG A 137 -19.93 19.21 1.40
CA ARG A 137 -20.11 17.77 1.21
C ARG A 137 -19.18 16.99 2.13
N PRO A 138 -19.69 15.97 2.85
CA PRO A 138 -18.85 15.16 3.73
C PRO A 138 -17.84 14.35 2.93
N TYR A 139 -16.68 14.11 3.53
CA TYR A 139 -15.64 13.24 3.00
C TYR A 139 -14.84 12.61 4.14
N ASP A 140 -14.37 11.40 3.93
CA ASP A 140 -13.41 10.74 4.79
C ASP A 140 -12.01 10.99 4.25
N LEU A 141 -11.09 11.44 5.11
CA LEU A 141 -9.69 11.61 4.76
C LEU A 141 -8.85 10.54 5.46
N GLU A 142 -8.07 9.79 4.68
CA GLU A 142 -7.03 8.92 5.20
C GLU A 142 -5.65 9.52 4.87
N MET A 143 -4.70 9.37 5.79
CA MET A 143 -3.27 9.52 5.50
C MET A 143 -2.61 8.14 5.62
N SER A 144 -1.86 7.75 4.58
CA SER A 144 -1.17 6.45 4.51
C SER A 144 0.33 6.62 4.65
N VAL A 145 0.97 5.84 5.50
CA VAL A 145 2.43 5.76 5.68
C VAL A 145 2.93 4.31 5.73
N ASP A 146 2.16 3.39 5.15
CA ASP A 146 2.37 1.94 5.19
C ASP A 146 3.39 1.41 4.18
N GLU A 147 3.64 2.12 3.09
CA GLU A 147 4.63 1.74 2.06
C GLU A 147 6.04 2.30 2.37
N THR A 148 6.50 2.13 3.61
CA THR A 148 7.87 2.47 4.02
C THR A 148 8.68 1.22 4.35
N ASP A 149 9.99 1.26 4.10
CA ASP A 149 10.87 0.11 4.31
C ASP A 149 10.86 -0.41 5.76
N ASN A 150 10.79 0.49 6.74
CA ASN A 150 10.79 0.14 8.16
C ASN A 150 9.42 0.39 8.81
N PRO A 151 9.04 -0.42 9.81
CA PRO A 151 7.85 -0.18 10.63
C PRO A 151 7.82 1.23 11.20
N THR A 152 6.63 1.82 11.24
CA THR A 152 6.42 3.14 11.85
C THR A 152 6.65 3.03 13.35
N THR A 153 7.49 3.89 13.91
CA THR A 153 7.74 3.91 15.37
C THR A 153 6.62 4.64 16.12
N LEU A 154 6.55 4.47 17.44
CA LEU A 154 5.56 5.17 18.27
C LEU A 154 5.78 6.69 18.26
N VAL A 155 7.03 7.16 18.23
CA VAL A 155 7.36 8.59 18.14
C VAL A 155 6.95 9.17 16.79
N GLU A 156 7.17 8.42 15.71
CA GLU A 156 6.72 8.82 14.37
C GLU A 156 5.20 8.91 14.27
N HIS A 157 4.48 7.90 14.78
CA HIS A 157 3.03 7.92 14.83
C HIS A 157 2.51 9.08 15.68
N LEU A 158 3.08 9.30 16.88
CA LEU A 158 2.73 10.44 17.74
C LEU A 158 2.95 11.78 17.03
N PHE A 159 4.08 11.93 16.34
CA PHE A 159 4.40 13.13 15.57
C PHE A 159 3.36 13.37 14.47
N VAL A 160 3.06 12.37 13.64
CA VAL A 160 2.06 12.50 12.56
C VAL A 160 0.68 12.83 13.14
N GLY A 161 0.20 12.06 14.11
CA GLY A 161 -1.13 12.24 14.69
C GLY A 161 -1.31 13.60 15.36
N LEU A 162 -0.35 14.05 16.16
CA LEU A 162 -0.43 15.36 16.81
C LEU A 162 -0.26 16.52 15.83
N GLU A 163 0.60 16.40 14.80
CA GLU A 163 0.73 17.44 13.80
C GLU A 163 -0.54 17.56 12.92
N LEU A 164 -1.20 16.45 12.56
CA LEU A 164 -2.50 16.51 11.88
C LEU A 164 -3.55 17.22 12.74
N LYS A 165 -3.66 16.85 14.02
CA LYS A 165 -4.58 17.49 14.98
C LYS A 165 -4.33 18.98 15.14
N ARG A 166 -3.07 19.41 15.30
CA ARG A 166 -2.72 20.84 15.43
C ARG A 166 -3.13 21.67 14.21
N ARG A 167 -3.22 21.05 13.04
CA ARG A 167 -3.64 21.70 11.77
C ARG A 167 -5.14 21.66 11.53
N GLY A 168 -5.92 21.09 12.47
CA GLY A 168 -7.36 20.91 12.28
C GLY A 168 -7.69 19.90 11.18
N ILE A 169 -6.77 18.99 10.84
CA ILE A 169 -7.01 17.95 9.84
C ILE A 169 -7.66 16.76 10.56
N ALA A 170 -8.96 16.58 10.31
CA ALA A 170 -9.72 15.43 10.81
C ALA A 170 -9.48 14.21 9.90
N ALA A 171 -8.36 13.52 10.12
CA ALA A 171 -8.13 12.22 9.49
C ALA A 171 -9.08 11.19 10.10
N GLN A 172 -9.85 10.50 9.26
CA GLN A 172 -10.78 9.45 9.68
C GLN A 172 -10.06 8.11 9.93
N SER A 173 -8.92 7.93 9.26
CA SER A 173 -8.03 6.79 9.44
C SER A 173 -6.56 7.18 9.19
N LEU A 174 -5.66 6.40 9.78
CA LEU A 174 -4.23 6.45 9.50
C LEU A 174 -3.72 5.03 9.23
N ALA A 175 -3.05 4.84 8.10
CA ALA A 175 -2.42 3.57 7.75
C ALA A 175 -0.94 3.62 8.07
N LEU A 176 -0.49 2.74 8.96
CA LEU A 176 0.91 2.66 9.41
C LEU A 176 1.62 1.49 8.73
N ARG A 177 2.96 1.53 8.66
CA ARG A 177 3.75 0.32 8.41
C ARG A 177 3.84 -0.45 9.72
N PHE A 178 3.05 -1.50 9.86
CA PHE A 178 3.08 -2.36 11.06
C PHE A 178 4.31 -3.26 11.08
N LEU A 179 4.62 -3.80 12.26
CA LEU A 179 5.66 -4.81 12.43
C LEU A 179 5.29 -6.10 11.67
N GLY A 180 6.30 -6.74 11.08
CA GLY A 180 6.16 -7.95 10.25
C GLY A 180 5.76 -7.62 8.81
N GLU A 181 5.44 -8.64 8.03
CA GLU A 181 5.21 -8.49 6.58
C GLU A 181 3.76 -8.72 6.17
N PHE A 182 3.25 -7.76 5.41
CA PHE A 182 1.88 -7.73 4.89
C PHE A 182 1.89 -7.94 3.38
N GLN A 183 2.39 -9.10 2.94
CA GLN A 183 2.49 -9.41 1.51
C GLN A 183 1.11 -9.63 0.87
N LYS A 184 1.01 -9.33 -0.42
CA LYS A 184 -0.25 -9.44 -1.16
C LYS A 184 -0.64 -10.90 -1.34
N GLY A 185 -1.92 -11.21 -1.14
CA GLY A 185 -2.50 -12.53 -1.40
C GLY A 185 -2.09 -13.65 -0.44
N VAL A 186 -1.45 -13.35 0.69
CA VAL A 186 -1.05 -14.35 1.71
C VAL A 186 -1.33 -13.84 3.12
N ASP A 187 -1.27 -14.75 4.10
CA ASP A 187 -1.39 -14.40 5.52
C ASP A 187 -0.17 -13.59 6.00
N TYR A 188 -0.28 -13.03 7.21
CA TYR A 188 0.79 -12.30 7.88
C TYR A 188 2.03 -13.18 8.09
N ILE A 189 3.21 -12.59 7.90
CA ILE A 189 4.49 -13.25 8.15
C ILE A 189 5.23 -12.48 9.25
N GLY A 190 5.41 -13.12 10.40
CA GLY A 190 6.15 -12.56 11.52
C GLY A 190 5.74 -13.18 12.86
N ASP A 191 6.25 -12.60 13.95
CA ASP A 191 5.86 -12.99 15.31
C ASP A 191 4.51 -12.36 15.68
N LEU A 192 3.51 -13.20 15.99
CA LEU A 192 2.16 -12.76 16.34
C LEU A 192 2.10 -12.03 17.69
N ALA A 193 2.90 -12.45 18.68
CA ALA A 193 2.95 -11.81 19.98
C ALA A 193 3.62 -10.43 19.89
N ALA A 194 4.69 -10.33 19.09
CA ALA A 194 5.34 -9.05 18.81
C ALA A 194 4.42 -8.10 18.05
N PHE A 195 3.67 -8.60 17.05
CA PHE A 195 2.64 -7.84 16.35
C PHE A 195 1.55 -7.37 17.32
N GLU A 196 0.98 -8.25 18.14
CA GLU A 196 -0.07 -7.90 19.09
C GLU A 196 0.38 -6.78 20.04
N LYS A 197 1.58 -6.91 20.61
CA LYS A 197 2.15 -5.87 21.48
C LYS A 197 2.29 -4.55 20.73
N SER A 198 2.93 -4.56 19.55
CA SER A 198 3.15 -3.35 18.75
C SER A 198 1.83 -2.70 18.33
N PHE A 199 0.86 -3.48 17.85
CA PHE A 199 -0.44 -2.98 17.41
C PHE A 199 -1.22 -2.34 18.55
N ARG A 200 -1.18 -2.93 19.75
CA ARG A 200 -1.80 -2.36 20.97
C ARG A 200 -1.19 -1.00 21.32
N GLU A 201 0.13 -0.90 21.27
CA GLU A 201 0.85 0.36 21.55
C GLU A 201 0.54 1.42 20.49
N GLN A 202 0.49 1.04 19.21
CA GLN A 202 0.09 1.94 18.13
C GLN A 202 -1.36 2.41 18.28
N PHE A 203 -2.29 1.53 18.66
CA PHE A 203 -3.68 1.90 18.90
C PHE A 203 -3.84 2.85 20.09
N ALA A 204 -3.03 2.69 21.13
CA ALA A 204 -2.97 3.64 22.25
C ALA A 204 -2.56 5.05 21.79
N VAL A 205 -1.53 5.15 20.92
CA VAL A 205 -1.12 6.42 20.31
C VAL A 205 -2.22 7.01 19.43
N ALA A 206 -2.91 6.19 18.64
CA ALA A 206 -4.03 6.64 17.81
C ALA A 206 -5.11 7.29 18.68
N ARG A 207 -5.59 6.58 19.70
CA ARG A 207 -6.60 7.11 20.64
C ARG A 207 -6.16 8.41 21.32
N TYR A 208 -4.88 8.53 21.68
CA TYR A 208 -4.33 9.73 22.30
C TYR A 208 -4.29 10.94 21.35
N CYS A 209 -3.87 10.74 20.10
CA CYS A 209 -3.84 11.81 19.11
C CYS A 209 -5.27 12.26 18.79
N GLY A 210 -6.20 11.33 18.65
CA GLY A 210 -7.63 11.52 18.51
C GLY A 210 -8.20 10.24 17.91
N PRO A 211 -9.44 9.80 18.23
CA PRO A 211 -9.85 8.51 17.70
C PRO A 211 -9.99 8.60 16.18
N TYR A 212 -9.04 8.00 15.48
CA TYR A 212 -9.12 7.63 14.07
C TYR A 212 -9.00 6.11 13.97
N LYS A 213 -9.50 5.56 12.87
CA LYS A 213 -9.42 4.13 12.60
C LYS A 213 -7.98 3.73 12.28
N MET A 214 -7.55 2.58 12.80
CA MET A 214 -6.33 1.92 12.34
C MET A 214 -6.59 1.35 10.95
N SER A 215 -5.95 1.90 9.93
CA SER A 215 -6.12 1.43 8.56
C SER A 215 -5.11 0.36 8.20
N ILE A 216 -5.61 -0.80 7.79
CA ILE A 216 -4.82 -1.99 7.46
C ILE A 216 -4.78 -2.12 5.94
N HIS A 217 -3.69 -1.64 5.37
CA HIS A 217 -3.39 -1.86 3.95
C HIS A 217 -2.82 -3.25 3.72
N SER A 218 -2.96 -3.73 2.48
CA SER A 218 -2.71 -5.16 2.16
C SER A 218 -3.45 -6.09 3.14
N GLY A 219 -4.64 -5.65 3.58
CA GLY A 219 -5.37 -6.25 4.70
C GLY A 219 -5.97 -7.60 4.39
N SER A 220 -6.27 -7.87 3.11
CA SER A 220 -6.86 -9.15 2.72
C SER A 220 -5.98 -10.34 3.10
N ASP A 221 -6.65 -11.43 3.45
CA ASP A 221 -6.10 -12.75 3.77
C ASP A 221 -5.21 -12.83 5.01
N LYS A 222 -5.16 -11.77 5.83
CA LYS A 222 -4.38 -11.72 7.08
C LYS A 222 -5.07 -12.40 8.27
N PHE A 223 -5.59 -13.61 8.04
CA PHE A 223 -6.46 -14.33 8.97
C PHE A 223 -5.82 -14.57 10.34
N SER A 224 -4.51 -14.78 10.41
CA SER A 224 -3.81 -14.99 11.69
C SER A 224 -3.81 -13.78 12.62
N ILE A 225 -3.89 -12.55 12.07
CA ILE A 225 -3.86 -11.31 12.85
C ILE A 225 -5.21 -10.62 12.98
N PHE A 226 -6.23 -11.02 12.20
CA PHE A 226 -7.57 -10.45 12.33
C PHE A 226 -8.17 -10.56 13.75
N PRO A 227 -8.07 -11.70 14.47
CA PRO A 227 -8.59 -11.76 15.84
C PRO A 227 -7.88 -10.79 16.80
N ILE A 228 -6.58 -10.54 16.58
CA ILE A 228 -5.79 -9.59 17.35
C ILE A 228 -6.28 -8.17 17.07
N ILE A 229 -6.40 -7.81 15.78
CA ILE A 229 -6.87 -6.49 15.32
C ILE A 229 -8.27 -6.21 15.86
N GLY A 230 -9.20 -7.15 15.66
CA GLY A 230 -10.59 -7.03 16.12
C GLY A 230 -10.71 -6.84 17.63
N ARG A 231 -9.98 -7.65 18.41
CA ARG A 231 -10.00 -7.56 19.88
C ARG A 231 -9.44 -6.24 20.41
N ILE A 232 -8.43 -5.67 19.75
CA ILE A 232 -7.75 -4.45 20.21
C ILE A 232 -8.48 -3.19 19.77
N ALA A 233 -8.82 -3.10 18.49
CA ALA A 233 -9.32 -1.87 17.88
C ALA A 233 -10.84 -1.86 17.70
N GLY A 234 -11.51 -3.00 17.72
CA GLY A 234 -12.97 -3.11 17.58
C GLY A 234 -13.49 -2.36 16.36
N ASP A 235 -14.46 -1.46 16.56
CA ASP A 235 -15.05 -0.64 15.50
C ASP A 235 -14.09 0.41 14.90
N LEU A 236 -12.92 0.63 15.49
CA LEU A 236 -11.90 1.59 15.02
C LEU A 236 -10.89 0.94 14.07
N VAL A 237 -11.37 0.12 13.15
CA VAL A 237 -10.58 -0.55 12.10
C VAL A 237 -11.07 -0.11 10.72
N HIS A 238 -10.13 0.10 9.81
CA HIS A 238 -10.43 0.21 8.38
C HIS A 238 -9.58 -0.82 7.64
N GLU A 239 -10.18 -1.92 7.19
CA GLU A 239 -9.48 -2.97 6.47
C GLU A 239 -9.65 -2.77 4.96
N LYS A 240 -8.53 -2.79 4.22
CA LYS A 240 -8.53 -2.58 2.77
C LYS A 240 -8.22 -3.88 2.02
N THR A 241 -9.19 -4.29 1.21
CA THR A 241 -9.06 -5.39 0.25
C THR A 241 -9.13 -4.86 -1.18
N ALA A 242 -8.50 -5.58 -2.10
CA ALA A 242 -8.61 -5.29 -3.54
C ALA A 242 -8.30 -6.54 -4.36
N GLY A 243 -7.04 -6.98 -4.36
CA GLY A 243 -6.59 -8.06 -5.24
C GLY A 243 -7.14 -9.44 -4.87
N THR A 244 -7.57 -9.67 -3.63
CA THR A 244 -8.25 -10.93 -3.28
C THR A 244 -9.57 -11.12 -4.06
N SER A 245 -10.30 -10.05 -4.38
CA SER A 245 -11.49 -10.15 -5.24
C SER A 245 -11.14 -10.64 -6.65
N TYR A 246 -9.97 -10.23 -7.17
CA TYR A 246 -9.46 -10.76 -8.44
C TYR A 246 -9.06 -12.24 -8.33
N LEU A 247 -8.48 -12.67 -7.20
CA LEU A 247 -8.20 -14.08 -6.96
C LEU A 247 -9.49 -14.91 -6.91
N GLU A 248 -10.52 -14.43 -6.22
CA GLU A 248 -11.82 -15.10 -6.19
C GLU A 248 -12.52 -15.11 -7.56
N ALA A 249 -12.32 -14.08 -8.38
CA ALA A 249 -12.77 -14.08 -9.77
C ALA A 249 -12.06 -15.16 -10.62
N LEU A 250 -10.74 -15.30 -10.45
CA LEU A 250 -9.98 -16.37 -11.10
C LEU A 250 -10.40 -17.77 -10.60
N ARG A 251 -10.84 -17.90 -9.33
CA ARG A 251 -11.40 -19.15 -8.81
C ARG A 251 -12.67 -19.54 -9.57
N VAL A 252 -13.54 -18.59 -9.89
CA VAL A 252 -14.71 -18.81 -10.76
C VAL A 252 -14.27 -19.25 -12.16
N VAL A 253 -13.25 -18.60 -12.73
CA VAL A 253 -12.71 -19.02 -14.04
C VAL A 253 -12.14 -20.44 -13.99
N ALA A 254 -11.43 -20.82 -12.93
CA ALA A 254 -10.93 -22.18 -12.77
C ALA A 254 -12.06 -23.24 -12.73
N ARG A 255 -13.22 -22.89 -12.15
CA ARG A 255 -14.41 -23.74 -12.10
C ARG A 255 -15.13 -23.86 -13.44
N ALA A 256 -15.30 -22.73 -14.14
CA ALA A 256 -16.19 -22.64 -15.29
C ALA A 256 -15.49 -22.79 -16.64
N ASP A 257 -14.24 -22.35 -16.75
CA ASP A 257 -13.40 -22.45 -17.95
C ASP A 257 -11.95 -22.79 -17.54
N ALA A 258 -11.75 -24.06 -17.18
CA ALA A 258 -10.45 -24.59 -16.78
C ALA A 258 -9.37 -24.35 -17.85
N ARG A 259 -9.74 -24.38 -19.14
CA ARG A 259 -8.82 -24.08 -20.24
C ARG A 259 -8.34 -22.64 -20.18
N LEU A 260 -9.25 -21.66 -20.07
CA LEU A 260 -8.88 -20.25 -19.92
C LEU A 260 -8.02 -20.05 -18.68
N PHE A 261 -8.37 -20.65 -17.54
CA PHE A 261 -7.58 -20.54 -16.33
C PHE A 261 -6.15 -21.06 -16.53
N ARG A 262 -5.97 -22.21 -17.19
CA ARG A 262 -4.65 -22.77 -17.50
C ARG A 262 -3.83 -21.86 -18.42
N GLU A 263 -4.46 -21.23 -19.41
CA GLU A 263 -3.81 -20.24 -20.28
C GLU A 263 -3.34 -19.01 -19.49
N ILE A 264 -4.18 -18.51 -18.57
CA ILE A 264 -3.83 -17.39 -17.68
C ILE A 264 -2.68 -17.79 -16.75
N TRP A 265 -2.73 -18.97 -16.13
CA TRP A 265 -1.69 -19.46 -15.25
C TRP A 265 -0.33 -19.56 -15.95
N ALA A 266 -0.30 -20.17 -17.14
CA ALA A 266 0.93 -20.32 -17.92
C ALA A 266 1.52 -18.95 -18.29
N PHE A 267 0.67 -17.99 -18.65
CA PHE A 267 1.10 -16.62 -18.92
C PHE A 267 1.59 -15.91 -17.66
N ALA A 268 0.90 -16.06 -16.52
CA ALA A 268 1.32 -15.50 -15.25
C ALA A 268 2.70 -16.02 -14.84
N LEU A 269 2.97 -17.33 -15.01
CA LEU A 269 4.28 -17.92 -14.72
C LEU A 269 5.42 -17.22 -15.49
N ASP A 270 5.22 -16.98 -16.78
CA ASP A 270 6.19 -16.29 -17.64
C ASP A 270 6.37 -14.82 -17.24
N ARG A 271 5.27 -14.15 -16.85
CA ARG A 271 5.28 -12.72 -16.49
C ARG A 271 5.79 -12.42 -15.08
N PHE A 272 5.66 -13.37 -14.16
CA PHE A 272 5.95 -13.15 -12.74
C PHE A 272 7.35 -12.57 -12.45
N PRO A 273 8.46 -13.04 -13.07
CA PRO A 273 9.78 -12.46 -12.83
C PRO A 273 9.86 -10.97 -13.15
N THR A 274 9.05 -10.49 -14.11
CA THR A 274 8.98 -9.07 -14.47
C THR A 274 8.03 -8.31 -13.54
N ASP A 275 6.81 -8.81 -13.36
CA ASP A 275 5.74 -8.06 -12.67
C ASP A 275 6.01 -7.91 -11.17
N ARG A 276 6.70 -8.90 -10.56
CA ARG A 276 7.09 -8.86 -9.15
C ARG A 276 7.97 -7.66 -8.79
N ALA A 277 8.65 -7.03 -9.74
CA ALA A 277 9.51 -5.86 -9.49
C ALA A 277 8.73 -4.65 -8.93
N THR A 278 7.40 -4.66 -9.06
CA THR A 278 6.51 -3.62 -8.53
C THR A 278 5.81 -4.02 -7.22
N TYR A 279 6.16 -5.17 -6.65
CA TYR A 279 5.55 -5.72 -5.43
C TYR A 279 6.60 -6.16 -4.41
N HIS A 280 6.30 -5.98 -3.13
CA HIS A 280 7.05 -6.59 -2.05
C HIS A 280 6.55 -8.02 -1.78
N VAL A 281 7.16 -9.02 -2.43
CA VAL A 281 6.86 -10.45 -2.30
C VAL A 281 8.15 -11.26 -2.14
N VAL A 282 8.12 -12.41 -1.43
CA VAL A 282 9.31 -13.28 -1.29
C VAL A 282 9.78 -13.79 -2.66
N GLU A 283 11.10 -13.82 -2.84
CA GLU A 283 11.79 -13.89 -4.13
C GLU A 283 11.56 -15.15 -4.99
N LYS A 284 11.02 -16.25 -4.46
CA LYS A 284 10.96 -17.53 -5.20
C LYS A 284 9.65 -18.27 -4.95
N LEU A 285 8.92 -18.52 -6.04
CA LEU A 285 7.84 -19.49 -6.08
C LEU A 285 8.49 -20.88 -6.03
N THR A 286 8.35 -21.60 -4.93
CA THR A 286 9.06 -22.88 -4.70
C THR A 286 8.12 -24.07 -4.56
N THR A 287 6.81 -23.82 -4.41
CA THR A 287 5.81 -24.84 -4.08
C THR A 287 4.71 -24.98 -5.13
N LEU A 288 4.88 -24.38 -6.32
CA LEU A 288 3.89 -24.46 -7.38
C LEU A 288 3.79 -25.88 -7.94
N PRO A 289 2.58 -26.47 -7.99
CA PRO A 289 2.39 -27.77 -8.62
C PRO A 289 2.52 -27.65 -10.14
N ASP A 290 2.94 -28.74 -10.78
CA ASP A 290 2.93 -28.83 -12.24
C ASP A 290 1.50 -28.89 -12.76
N LEU A 291 1.08 -27.81 -13.44
CA LEU A 291 -0.26 -27.71 -14.00
C LEU A 291 -0.53 -28.80 -15.06
N GLY A 292 0.50 -29.32 -15.74
CA GLY A 292 0.36 -30.39 -16.73
C GLY A 292 -0.16 -31.71 -16.14
N THR A 293 0.05 -31.94 -14.84
CA THR A 293 -0.37 -33.16 -14.14
C THR A 293 -1.57 -32.94 -13.20
N LEU A 294 -1.91 -31.68 -12.91
CA LEU A 294 -3.05 -31.34 -12.08
C LEU A 294 -4.36 -31.50 -12.88
N SER A 295 -5.35 -32.22 -12.35
CA SER A 295 -6.67 -32.32 -13.01
C SER A 295 -7.46 -31.02 -12.89
N ASP A 296 -8.41 -30.79 -13.79
CA ASP A 296 -9.25 -29.58 -13.77
C ASP A 296 -10.01 -29.42 -12.44
N ALA A 297 -10.52 -30.53 -11.89
CA ALA A 297 -11.18 -30.57 -10.58
C ALA A 297 -10.28 -30.14 -9.40
N LYS A 298 -8.96 -30.10 -9.59
CA LYS A 298 -7.98 -29.68 -8.57
C LYS A 298 -7.41 -28.29 -8.81
N LEU A 299 -7.78 -27.57 -9.87
CA LEU A 299 -7.24 -26.22 -10.14
C LEU A 299 -7.53 -25.24 -9.00
N GLU A 300 -8.64 -25.42 -8.28
CA GLU A 300 -8.96 -24.58 -7.14
C GLU A 300 -8.00 -24.70 -5.96
N THR A 301 -7.27 -25.80 -5.82
CA THR A 301 -6.33 -25.97 -4.70
C THR A 301 -5.16 -24.99 -4.81
N LEU A 302 -4.94 -24.40 -5.99
CA LEU A 302 -3.91 -23.38 -6.22
C LEU A 302 -4.18 -22.08 -5.45
N PHE A 303 -5.44 -21.80 -5.12
CA PHE A 303 -5.82 -20.62 -4.34
C PHE A 303 -5.67 -20.82 -2.83
N GLU A 304 -5.32 -22.03 -2.39
CA GLU A 304 -4.96 -22.36 -1.01
C GLU A 304 -3.43 -22.40 -0.82
N ASN A 305 -2.67 -22.31 -1.91
CA ASN A 305 -1.22 -22.26 -1.91
C ASN A 305 -0.75 -20.79 -2.01
N ASN A 306 0.12 -20.38 -1.07
CA ASN A 306 0.63 -19.00 -1.01
C ASN A 306 1.32 -18.56 -2.31
N ASP A 307 2.19 -19.40 -2.88
CA ASP A 307 2.91 -19.09 -4.11
C ASP A 307 1.94 -18.95 -5.30
N GLY A 308 0.93 -19.81 -5.38
CA GLY A 308 -0.10 -19.76 -6.42
C GLY A 308 -0.95 -18.49 -6.33
N ARG A 309 -1.34 -18.11 -5.12
CA ARG A 309 -2.05 -16.84 -4.87
C ARG A 309 -1.18 -15.64 -5.24
N GLN A 310 0.09 -15.61 -4.84
CA GLN A 310 1.01 -14.51 -5.15
C GLN A 310 1.27 -14.39 -6.65
N LEU A 311 1.51 -15.52 -7.33
CA LEU A 311 1.68 -15.58 -8.78
C LEU A 311 0.52 -14.87 -9.50
N LEU A 312 -0.70 -15.29 -9.19
CA LEU A 312 -1.90 -14.76 -9.82
C LEU A 312 -2.13 -13.30 -9.43
N HIS A 313 -1.97 -12.95 -8.16
CA HIS A 313 -2.21 -11.59 -7.68
C HIS A 313 -1.27 -10.57 -8.32
N VAL A 314 0.03 -10.86 -8.36
CA VAL A 314 1.06 -9.94 -8.86
C VAL A 314 0.88 -9.66 -10.36
N THR A 315 0.46 -10.67 -11.11
CA THR A 315 0.43 -10.63 -12.59
C THR A 315 -0.90 -10.12 -13.17
N PHE A 316 -1.85 -9.70 -12.33
CA PHE A 316 -3.18 -9.25 -12.77
C PHE A 316 -3.11 -8.17 -13.86
N GLY A 317 -2.16 -7.23 -13.73
CA GLY A 317 -1.97 -6.12 -14.65
C GLY A 317 -1.56 -6.60 -16.04
N SER A 318 -0.58 -7.53 -16.13
CA SER A 318 -0.22 -8.14 -17.41
C SER A 318 -1.34 -8.98 -17.96
N VAL A 319 -1.99 -9.83 -17.15
CA VAL A 319 -3.10 -10.70 -17.63
C VAL A 319 -4.22 -9.88 -18.27
N LEU A 320 -4.66 -8.79 -17.62
CA LEU A 320 -5.78 -7.99 -18.10
C LEU A 320 -5.44 -7.06 -19.27
N ASN A 321 -4.15 -6.85 -19.57
CA ASN A 321 -3.69 -5.97 -20.65
C ASN A 321 -2.95 -6.71 -21.77
N GLU A 322 -2.76 -8.03 -21.65
CA GLU A 322 -2.12 -8.84 -22.66
C GLU A 322 -2.89 -8.76 -23.99
N LYS A 323 -2.15 -8.57 -25.07
CA LYS A 323 -2.68 -8.49 -26.43
C LYS A 323 -2.19 -9.65 -27.27
N ASP A 324 -3.04 -10.18 -28.12
CA ASP A 324 -2.64 -11.14 -29.14
C ASP A 324 -1.87 -10.48 -30.29
N ALA A 325 -1.45 -11.28 -31.27
CA ALA A 325 -0.73 -10.80 -32.46
C ALA A 325 -1.53 -9.81 -33.31
N ALA A 326 -2.87 -9.81 -33.20
CA ALA A 326 -3.75 -8.86 -33.88
C ALA A 326 -3.98 -7.57 -33.06
N GLY A 327 -3.42 -7.48 -31.85
CA GLY A 327 -3.55 -6.33 -30.95
C GLY A 327 -4.84 -6.34 -30.12
N ALA A 328 -5.65 -7.39 -30.19
CA ALA A 328 -6.85 -7.54 -29.37
C ALA A 328 -6.50 -8.07 -27.97
N LEU A 329 -7.27 -7.70 -26.96
CA LEU A 329 -7.02 -8.17 -25.59
C LEU A 329 -7.25 -9.68 -25.49
N ARG A 330 -6.21 -10.43 -25.14
CA ARG A 330 -6.17 -11.88 -25.19
C ARG A 330 -7.06 -12.54 -24.14
N PHE A 331 -6.93 -12.11 -22.88
CA PHE A 331 -7.62 -12.75 -21.74
C PHE A 331 -8.84 -11.97 -21.27
N LYS A 332 -8.74 -10.64 -21.19
CA LYS A 332 -9.75 -9.78 -20.55
C LYS A 332 -11.19 -10.02 -21.08
N PRO A 333 -11.47 -10.10 -22.39
CA PRO A 333 -12.83 -10.29 -22.86
C PRO A 333 -13.43 -11.63 -22.41
N ARG A 334 -12.66 -12.72 -22.52
CA ARG A 334 -13.06 -14.07 -22.11
C ARG A 334 -13.22 -14.17 -20.58
N PHE A 335 -12.30 -13.58 -19.82
CA PHE A 335 -12.37 -13.50 -18.37
C PHE A 335 -13.68 -12.84 -17.91
N PHE A 336 -14.00 -11.66 -18.44
CA PHE A 336 -15.24 -10.96 -18.08
C PHE A 336 -16.50 -11.62 -18.66
N GLN A 337 -16.39 -12.38 -19.76
CA GLN A 337 -17.51 -13.19 -20.25
C GLN A 337 -17.86 -14.29 -19.25
N VAL A 338 -16.87 -15.06 -18.80
CA VAL A 338 -17.08 -16.10 -17.77
C VAL A 338 -17.70 -15.51 -16.52
N LEU A 339 -17.21 -14.37 -16.02
CA LEU A 339 -17.79 -13.75 -14.82
C LEU A 339 -19.24 -13.27 -15.00
N ARG A 340 -19.64 -12.83 -16.19
CA ARG A 340 -21.04 -12.46 -16.47
C ARG A 340 -21.94 -13.68 -16.57
N GLU A 341 -21.46 -14.75 -17.21
CA GLU A 341 -22.20 -16.00 -17.33
C GLU A 341 -22.31 -16.73 -15.97
N GLN A 342 -21.35 -16.50 -15.07
CA GLN A 342 -21.26 -17.11 -13.74
C GLN A 342 -21.43 -16.07 -12.61
N GLU A 343 -22.26 -15.04 -12.84
CA GLU A 343 -22.43 -13.91 -11.91
C GLU A 343 -22.81 -14.37 -10.50
N GLU A 344 -23.77 -15.30 -10.39
CA GLU A 344 -24.20 -15.86 -9.11
C GLU A 344 -23.07 -16.62 -8.40
N MET A 345 -22.30 -17.44 -9.15
CA MET A 345 -21.15 -18.14 -8.58
C MET A 345 -20.11 -17.15 -8.05
N TYR A 346 -19.84 -16.07 -8.80
CA TYR A 346 -18.89 -15.06 -8.36
C TYR A 346 -19.37 -14.32 -7.11
N ALA A 347 -20.64 -13.92 -7.05
CA ALA A 347 -21.24 -13.32 -5.87
C ALA A 347 -21.11 -14.23 -4.64
N GLN A 348 -21.43 -15.52 -4.78
CA GLN A 348 -21.32 -16.49 -3.68
C GLN A 348 -19.88 -16.73 -3.22
N VAL A 349 -18.91 -16.75 -4.15
CA VAL A 349 -17.48 -16.89 -3.79
C VAL A 349 -17.01 -15.66 -3.02
N LEU A 350 -17.34 -14.44 -3.48
CA LEU A 350 -17.01 -13.20 -2.78
C LEU A 350 -17.66 -13.13 -1.40
N GLU A 351 -18.95 -13.46 -1.31
CA GLU A 351 -19.70 -13.46 -0.06
C GLU A 351 -19.03 -14.38 0.97
N ARG A 352 -18.76 -15.64 0.63
CA ARG A 352 -18.06 -16.56 1.53
C ARG A 352 -16.69 -16.02 1.96
N HIS A 353 -15.94 -15.46 1.02
CA HIS A 353 -14.59 -14.95 1.28
C HIS A 353 -14.61 -13.74 2.24
N PHE A 354 -15.51 -12.78 2.03
CA PHE A 354 -15.60 -11.58 2.87
C PHE A 354 -16.33 -11.81 4.18
N ILE A 355 -17.30 -12.73 4.24
CA ILE A 355 -17.87 -13.18 5.52
C ILE A 355 -16.75 -13.72 6.41
N ARG A 356 -15.85 -14.56 5.88
CA ARG A 356 -14.70 -15.06 6.64
C ARG A 356 -13.80 -13.92 7.16
N HIS A 357 -13.54 -12.89 6.36
CA HIS A 357 -12.77 -11.71 6.79
C HIS A 357 -13.46 -11.00 7.96
N MET A 358 -14.74 -10.67 7.80
CA MET A 358 -15.54 -9.96 8.81
C MET A 358 -15.66 -10.77 10.11
N GLU A 359 -15.97 -12.07 10.02
CA GLU A 359 -16.06 -12.97 11.18
C GLU A 359 -14.71 -13.09 11.90
N SER A 360 -13.59 -13.20 11.15
CA SER A 360 -12.25 -13.28 11.74
C SER A 360 -11.82 -11.99 12.44
N LEU A 361 -12.31 -10.84 11.97
CA LEU A 361 -12.16 -9.54 12.63
C LEU A 361 -13.09 -9.39 13.86
N GLY A 362 -13.94 -10.37 14.15
CA GLY A 362 -14.89 -10.31 15.25
C GLY A 362 -16.11 -9.41 14.98
N MET A 363 -16.38 -9.06 13.71
CA MET A 363 -17.58 -8.34 13.35
C MET A 363 -18.78 -9.28 13.41
N ALA A 364 -19.80 -8.93 14.19
CA ALA A 364 -21.04 -9.69 14.24
C ALA A 364 -21.74 -9.71 12.87
N LYS A 365 -22.36 -10.84 12.51
CA LYS A 365 -23.34 -10.88 11.41
C LYS A 365 -24.45 -9.91 11.77
N ARG A 366 -24.58 -8.82 11.02
CA ARG A 366 -25.69 -7.87 11.15
C ARG A 366 -26.84 -8.32 10.28
#